data_AF-A0A537P461-F1
#
_entry.id   AF-A0A537P461-F1
#
_cell.length_a   1.000
_cell.length_b   1.000
_cell.length_c   1.000
_cell.angle_alpha   90.00
_cell.angle_beta   90.00
_cell.angle_gamma   90.00
#
_symmetry.space_group_name_H-M   'P 1'
#
loop_
_entity.id
_entity.type
_entity.pdbx_description
1 polymer ?
#
loop_
_entity_poly.entity_id
_entity_poly.type
_entity_poly.pdbx_seq_one_letter_code
_entity_poly.pdbx_strand_id
1 'polypeptide(L)' 'MMGPGALDPLTKELIYVAVSATNGCAYCMASHTAGARQKGASEEMIREAYAVAGLANMTNRLANAYGVPIDEAFK' A
#
# COMPACT_ATOMS: atom_id res chain seq x y z
N MET A 1 -14.13 -2.33 10.46
CA MET A 1 -13.43 -1.62 9.35
C MET A 1 -13.07 -2.55 8.18
N MET A 2 -12.50 -3.73 8.42
CA MET A 2 -12.09 -4.70 7.37
C MET A 2 -13.23 -5.51 6.71
N GLY A 3 -14.49 -5.31 7.12
CA GLY A 3 -15.66 -5.91 6.49
C GLY A 3 -16.11 -5.16 5.22
N PRO A 4 -17.25 -5.54 4.61
CA PRO A 4 -17.80 -4.88 3.44
C PRO A 4 -18.01 -3.37 3.61
N GLY A 5 -17.92 -2.61 2.52
CA GLY A 5 -18.15 -1.16 2.50
C GLY A 5 -17.86 -0.59 1.11
N ALA A 6 -17.61 0.73 1.02
CA ALA A 6 -17.31 1.39 -0.26
C ALA A 6 -16.03 0.87 -0.94
N LEU A 7 -15.07 0.36 -0.15
CA LEU A 7 -13.99 -0.49 -0.64
C LEU A 7 -14.30 -1.93 -0.25
N ASP A 8 -14.08 -2.86 -1.19
CA ASP A 8 -14.23 -4.27 -0.88
C ASP A 8 -13.13 -4.75 0.10
N PRO A 9 -13.36 -5.86 0.81
CA PRO A 9 -12.41 -6.38 1.80
C PRO A 9 -11.02 -6.70 1.24
N LEU A 10 -10.88 -7.10 -0.03
CA LEU A 10 -9.59 -7.42 -0.63
C LEU A 10 -8.78 -6.14 -0.87
N THR A 11 -9.40 -5.09 -1.43
CA THR A 11 -8.74 -3.78 -1.59
C THR A 11 -8.24 -3.25 -0.25
N LYS A 12 -9.02 -3.40 0.82
CA LYS A 12 -8.60 -2.97 2.17
C LYS A 12 -7.36 -3.71 2.66
N GLU A 13 -7.26 -5.02 2.43
CA GLU A 13 -6.06 -5.77 2.82
C GLU A 13 -4.84 -5.37 1.99
N LEU A 14 -4.99 -5.15 0.67
CA LEU A 14 -3.87 -4.73 -0.17
C LEU A 14 -3.32 -3.35 0.24
N ILE A 15 -4.20 -2.42 0.61
CA ILE A 15 -3.78 -1.14 1.22
C ILE A 15 -3.01 -1.40 2.51
N TYR A 16 -3.50 -2.30 3.37
CA TYR A 16 -2.84 -2.63 4.62
C TYR A 16 -1.47 -3.29 4.41
N VAL A 17 -1.32 -4.15 3.41
CA VAL A 17 -0.06 -4.76 2.99
C VAL A 17 0.94 -3.67 2.59
N ALA A 18 0.53 -2.74 1.72
CA ALA A 18 1.39 -1.64 1.27
C ALA A 18 1.83 -0.73 2.45
N VAL A 19 0.89 -0.34 3.32
CA VAL A 19 1.19 0.48 4.51
C VAL A 19 2.10 -0.27 5.49
N SER A 20 1.88 -1.57 5.69
CA SER A 20 2.70 -2.41 6.57
C SER A 20 4.15 -2.50 6.08
N ALA A 21 4.36 -2.60 4.77
CA ALA A 21 5.67 -2.57 4.15
C ALA A 21 6.38 -1.22 4.34
N THR A 22 5.66 -0.12 4.10
CA THR A 22 6.20 1.24 4.32
C THR A 22 6.59 1.47 5.78
N ASN A 23 5.81 0.94 6.73
CA ASN A 23 6.08 1.07 8.16
C ASN A 23 7.09 0.04 8.69
N GLY A 24 7.54 -0.91 7.86
CA GLY A 24 8.49 -1.95 8.27
C GLY A 24 7.96 -2.91 9.33
N CYS A 25 6.64 -3.10 9.45
CA CYS A 25 6.05 -3.97 10.47
C CYS A 25 5.98 -5.43 9.99
N ALA A 26 6.94 -6.27 10.40
CA ALA A 26 7.02 -7.69 10.01
C ALA A 26 5.73 -8.48 10.35
N TYR A 27 5.20 -8.32 11.55
CA TYR A 27 3.97 -8.99 11.97
C TYR A 27 2.76 -8.55 11.13
N CYS A 28 2.65 -7.25 10.86
CA CYS A 28 1.56 -6.68 10.08
C CYS A 28 1.62 -7.16 8.62
N MET A 29 2.82 -7.15 8.01
CA MET A 29 3.00 -7.70 6.66
C MET A 29 2.56 -9.16 6.59
N ALA A 30 2.99 -10.00 7.55
CA ALA A 30 2.61 -11.41 7.56
C ALA A 30 1.09 -11.62 7.72
N SER A 31 0.49 -10.98 8.72
CA SER A 31 -0.94 -11.12 9.03
C SER A 31 -1.85 -10.59 7.92
N HIS A 32 -1.55 -9.40 7.38
CA HIS A 32 -2.36 -8.80 6.31
C HIS A 32 -2.14 -9.45 4.95
N THR A 33 -0.93 -9.96 4.65
CA THR A 33 -0.72 -10.76 3.43
C THR A 33 -1.53 -12.07 3.50
N ALA A 34 -1.56 -12.74 4.66
CA ALA A 34 -2.42 -13.90 4.85
C ALA A 34 -3.91 -13.53 4.72
N GLY A 35 -4.32 -12.41 5.31
CA GLY A 35 -5.68 -11.88 5.19
C GLY A 35 -6.08 -11.52 3.76
N ALA A 36 -5.16 -11.02 2.95
CA ALA A 36 -5.36 -10.72 1.53
C ALA A 36 -5.57 -12.00 0.71
N ARG A 37 -4.72 -13.02 0.91
CA ARG A 37 -4.84 -14.34 0.25
C ARG A 37 -6.20 -14.99 0.53
N GLN A 38 -6.64 -14.95 1.78
CA GLN A 38 -7.96 -15.48 2.17
C GLN A 38 -9.13 -14.77 1.47
N LYS A 39 -8.92 -13.53 1.01
CA LYS A 39 -9.91 -12.72 0.28
C LYS A 39 -9.71 -12.77 -1.24
N GLY A 40 -8.86 -13.66 -1.74
CA GLY A 40 -8.69 -13.90 -3.17
C GLY A 40 -7.56 -13.11 -3.84
N ALA A 41 -6.65 -12.50 -3.07
CA ALA A 41 -5.45 -11.90 -3.65
C ALA A 41 -4.62 -12.98 -4.37
N SER A 42 -4.22 -12.72 -5.62
CA SER A 42 -3.17 -13.50 -6.27
C SER A 42 -1.79 -13.07 -5.77
N GLU A 43 -0.77 -13.90 -5.99
CA GLU A 43 0.60 -13.51 -5.65
C GLU A 43 1.08 -12.32 -6.50
N GLU A 44 0.58 -12.17 -7.73
CA GLU A 44 0.83 -11.00 -8.59
C GLU A 44 0.32 -9.73 -7.93
N MET A 45 -0.91 -9.73 -7.41
CA MET A 45 -1.50 -8.56 -6.73
C MET A 45 -0.68 -8.16 -5.50
N ILE A 46 -0.21 -9.13 -4.71
CA ILE A 46 0.62 -8.88 -3.52
C ILE A 46 1.98 -8.31 -3.92
N ARG A 47 2.65 -8.91 -4.93
CA ARG A 47 3.94 -8.42 -5.42
C ARG A 47 3.83 -7.01 -5.99
N GLU A 48 2.76 -6.74 -6.75
CA GLU A 48 2.51 -5.42 -7.32
C GLU A 48 2.24 -4.38 -6.22
N ALA A 49 1.46 -4.72 -5.19
CA ALA A 49 1.25 -3.84 -4.03
C ALA A 49 2.58 -3.47 -3.34
N TYR A 50 3.49 -4.43 -3.14
CA TYR A 50 4.82 -4.14 -2.61
C TYR A 50 5.67 -3.30 -3.56
N ALA A 51 5.63 -3.55 -4.87
CA ALA A 51 6.37 -2.79 -5.86
C ALA A 51 5.90 -1.32 -5.91
N VAL A 52 4.59 -1.08 -5.91
CA VAL A 52 3.99 0.26 -5.85
C VAL A 52 4.36 0.97 -4.55
N ALA A 53 4.29 0.29 -3.41
CA ALA A 53 4.71 0.85 -2.13
C ALA A 53 6.21 1.23 -2.13
N GLY A 54 7.07 0.39 -2.71
CA GLY A 54 8.50 0.67 -2.88
C GLY A 54 8.77 1.89 -3.75
N LEU A 55 8.10 1.98 -4.91
CA LEU A 55 8.19 3.12 -5.81
C LEU A 55 7.73 4.41 -5.11
N ALA A 56 6.57 4.39 -4.46
CA ALA A 56 6.05 5.53 -3.72
C ALA A 56 7.00 5.96 -2.59
N ASN A 57 7.59 5.01 -1.85
CA ASN A 57 8.56 5.31 -0.82
C ASN A 57 9.80 6.03 -1.35
N MET A 58 10.28 5.66 -2.53
CA MET A 58 11.41 6.32 -3.19
C MET A 58 11.03 7.71 -3.72
N THR A 59 9.94 7.81 -4.49
CA THR A 59 9.54 9.08 -5.12
C THR A 59 9.14 10.12 -4.09
N ASN A 60 8.46 9.73 -3.00
CA ASN A 60 8.15 10.62 -1.90
C ASN A 60 9.41 11.20 -1.26
N ARG A 61 10.46 10.38 -1.05
CA ARG A 61 11.74 10.84 -0.49
C ARG A 61 12.43 11.83 -1.42
N LEU A 62 12.43 11.57 -2.73
CA LEU A 62 13.02 12.48 -3.71
C LEU A 62 12.25 13.80 -3.79
N ALA A 63 10.93 13.76 -3.91
CA ALA A 63 10.09 14.96 -4.00
C ALA A 63 10.26 15.85 -2.76
N ASN A 64 10.27 15.24 -1.57
CA ASN A 64 10.50 15.96 -0.32
C ASN A 64 11.92 16.54 -0.24
N ALA A 65 12.95 15.77 -0.60
CA ALA A 65 14.34 16.22 -0.55
C ALA A 65 14.64 17.37 -1.53
N TYR A 66 14.03 17.35 -2.71
CA TYR A 66 14.15 18.42 -3.70
C TYR A 66 13.20 19.60 -3.45
N GLY A 67 12.31 19.51 -2.46
CA GLY A 67 11.34 20.56 -2.16
C GLY A 67 10.40 20.86 -3.33
N VAL A 68 9.95 19.82 -4.04
CA VAL A 68 9.08 19.97 -5.22
C VAL A 68 7.77 20.67 -4.81
N PRO A 69 7.42 21.83 -5.41
CA PRO A 69 6.19 22.53 -5.07
C PRO A 69 4.97 21.77 -5.62
N ILE A 70 3.81 21.95 -4.97
CA ILE A 70 2.53 21.49 -5.52
C ILE A 70 2.14 22.42 -6.67
N ASP A 71 1.96 21.87 -7.86
CA ASP A 71 1.49 22.60 -9.04
C ASP A 71 0.12 23.25 -8.79
N GLU A 72 -0.12 24.44 -9.34
CA GLU A 72 -1.40 25.16 -9.21
C GLU A 72 -2.61 24.34 -9.70
N ALA A 73 -2.40 23.43 -10.66
CA ALA A 73 -3.45 22.55 -11.16
C ALA A 73 -3.97 21.55 -10.10
N PHE A 74 -3.25 21.34 -8.99
CA PHE A 74 -3.59 20.40 -7.93
C PHE A 74 -3.90 21.08 -6.57
N LYS A 75 -3.98 22.41 -6.53
CA LYS A 75 -4.37 23.16 -5.32
C LYS A 75 -5.88 23.23 -5.12
#